data_AF-D4Z900-F1
#
_entry.id   AF-D4Z900-F1
#
_cell.length_a   1.000
_cell.length_b   1.000
_cell.length_c   1.000
_cell.angle_alpha   90.00
_cell.angle_beta   90.00
_cell.angle_gamma   90.00
#
_symmetry.space_group_name_H-M   'P 1'
#
loop_
_entity.id
_entity.type
_entity.pdbx_description
1 polymer ?
#
loop_
_entity_poly.entity_id
_entity_poly.type
_entity_poly.pdbx_seq_one_letter_code
_entity_poly.pdbx_strand_id
1 'polypeptide(L)'
;MGQMVVDTSILLTSLISSAVVIITAPASKASYPARVLTSHLVAALTGLVLRSFLPISPWSVAAAVGFALLIVLVADRLHPPAIANAGIMFSANGSTLELIGLVAVTASILTGAAFLSRHCLLRVPTGKEPLS
;
A
#
# COMPACT_ATOMS: atom_id res chain seq x y z
N MET A 1 11.41 1.56 23.89
CA MET A 1 10.45 0.47 23.59
C MET A 1 9.16 0.96 22.93
N GLY A 2 8.52 2.04 23.40
CA GLY A 2 7.20 2.47 22.90
C GLY A 2 7.13 3.01 21.46
N GLN A 3 8.16 3.71 20.95
CA GLN A 3 8.14 4.24 19.57
C GLN A 3 8.30 3.15 18.49
N MET A 4 9.17 2.15 18.69
CA MET A 4 9.29 1.00 17.77
C MET A 4 7.97 0.25 17.60
N VAL A 5 7.13 0.18 18.63
CA VAL A 5 5.81 -0.46 18.55
C VAL A 5 4.86 0.37 17.70
N VAL A 6 4.85 1.70 17.84
CA VAL A 6 3.98 2.59 17.05
C VAL A 6 4.36 2.55 15.56
N ASP A 7 5.65 2.60 15.24
CA ASP A 7 6.11 2.51 13.85
C ASP A 7 5.73 1.17 13.21
N THR A 8 5.80 0.07 13.99
CA THR A 8 5.39 -1.27 13.53
C THR A 8 3.86 -1.39 13.40
N SER A 9 3.09 -0.81 14.33
CA SER A 9 1.63 -0.87 14.33
C SER A 9 1.00 -0.18 13.12
N ILE A 10 1.60 0.92 12.64
CA ILE A 10 1.06 1.63 11.48
C ILE A 10 1.34 0.85 10.19
N LEU A 11 2.47 0.15 10.07
CA LEU A 11 2.77 -0.69 8.89
C LEU A 11 1.85 -1.89 8.77
N LEU A 12 1.48 -2.49 9.91
CA LEU A 12 0.50 -3.56 9.96
C LEU A 12 -0.82 -3.11 9.34
N THR A 13 -1.20 -1.83 9.43
CA THR A 13 -2.46 -1.36 8.83
C THR A 13 -2.44 -1.44 7.30
N SER A 14 -1.37 -0.97 6.64
CA SER A 14 -1.26 -1.07 5.18
C SER A 14 -1.08 -2.51 4.72
N LEU A 15 -0.28 -3.31 5.43
CA LEU A 15 -0.06 -4.72 5.10
C LEU A 15 -1.35 -5.55 5.23
N ILE A 16 -2.04 -5.46 6.36
CA ILE A 16 -3.26 -6.24 6.63
C ILE A 16 -4.37 -5.80 5.67
N SER A 17 -4.57 -4.49 5.49
CA SER A 17 -5.60 -3.98 4.58
C SER A 17 -5.35 -4.41 3.13
N SER A 18 -4.10 -4.36 2.66
CA SER A 18 -3.72 -4.85 1.33
C SER A 18 -3.94 -6.34 1.17
N ALA A 19 -3.52 -7.14 2.16
CA ALA A 19 -3.71 -8.59 2.15
C ALA A 19 -5.19 -8.97 2.07
N VAL A 20 -6.06 -8.31 2.83
CA VAL A 20 -7.51 -8.52 2.78
C VAL A 20 -8.07 -8.22 1.39
N VAL A 21 -7.69 -7.09 0.77
CA VAL A 21 -8.16 -6.74 -0.59
C VAL A 21 -7.67 -7.74 -1.64
N ILE A 22 -6.40 -8.14 -1.56
CA ILE A 22 -5.80 -9.12 -2.49
C ILE A 22 -6.54 -10.46 -2.42
N ILE A 23 -6.86 -10.94 -1.23
CA ILE A 23 -7.51 -12.24 -1.03
C ILE A 23 -9.02 -12.18 -1.31
N THR A 24 -9.71 -11.13 -0.90
CA THR A 24 -11.17 -11.03 -1.08
C THR A 24 -11.56 -10.62 -2.49
N ALA A 25 -10.69 -9.92 -3.23
CA ALA A 25 -10.95 -9.45 -4.58
C ALA A 25 -9.75 -9.64 -5.53
N PRO A 26 -9.28 -10.89 -5.76
CA PRO A 26 -8.08 -11.19 -6.56
C PRO A 26 -8.23 -10.85 -8.06
N ALA A 27 -9.47 -10.83 -8.57
CA ALA A 27 -9.77 -10.45 -9.95
C ALA A 27 -9.79 -8.93 -10.17
N SER A 28 -9.89 -8.14 -9.10
CA SER A 28 -10.04 -6.69 -9.20
C SER A 28 -8.77 -6.02 -9.73
N LYS A 29 -8.94 -4.89 -10.43
CA LYS A 29 -7.80 -4.07 -10.88
C LYS A 29 -6.92 -3.63 -9.71
N ALA A 30 -7.51 -3.31 -8.56
CA ALA A 30 -6.76 -2.89 -7.36
C ALA A 30 -5.79 -3.97 -6.86
N SER A 31 -6.07 -5.25 -7.10
CA SER A 31 -5.22 -6.39 -6.70
C SER A 31 -4.20 -6.79 -7.77
N TYR A 32 -4.08 -6.05 -8.88
CA TYR A 32 -3.05 -6.35 -9.87
C TYR A 32 -1.66 -6.09 -9.29
N PRO A 33 -0.71 -7.04 -9.40
CA PRO A 33 0.59 -6.93 -8.75
C PRO A 33 1.33 -5.63 -9.09
N ALA A 34 1.27 -5.22 -10.35
CA ALA A 34 1.88 -3.97 -10.81
C ALA A 34 1.23 -2.72 -10.17
N ARG A 35 -0.08 -2.74 -9.89
CA ARG A 35 -0.78 -1.63 -9.24
C ARG A 35 -0.44 -1.56 -7.77
N VAL A 36 -0.44 -2.69 -7.06
CA VAL A 36 0.02 -2.81 -5.67
C VAL A 36 1.42 -2.23 -5.52
N LEU A 37 2.39 -2.71 -6.30
CA LEU A 37 3.77 -2.23 -6.24
C LEU A 37 3.86 -0.72 -6.48
N THR A 38 3.28 -0.24 -7.58
CA THR A 38 3.43 1.17 -7.96
C THR A 38 2.75 2.13 -7.01
N SER A 39 1.58 1.78 -6.46
CA SER A 39 0.92 2.62 -5.46
C SER A 39 1.69 2.72 -4.15
N HIS A 40 2.30 1.62 -3.68
CA HIS A 40 3.09 1.65 -2.44
C HIS A 40 4.33 2.53 -2.60
N LEU A 41 5.01 2.44 -3.75
CA LEU A 41 6.18 3.26 -4.06
C LEU A 41 5.81 4.74 -4.20
N VAL A 42 4.75 5.06 -4.96
CA VAL A 42 4.29 6.44 -5.15
C VAL A 42 3.87 7.07 -3.82
N ALA A 43 3.09 6.36 -3.01
CA ALA A 43 2.66 6.88 -1.72
C ALA A 43 3.86 7.14 -0.80
N ALA A 44 4.81 6.21 -0.73
CA ALA A 44 5.99 6.37 0.11
C ALA A 44 6.89 7.53 -0.33
N LEU A 45 7.17 7.63 -1.64
CA LEU A 45 7.92 8.74 -2.20
C LEU A 45 7.24 10.09 -1.93
N THR A 46 5.92 10.14 -2.10
CA THR A 46 5.15 11.37 -1.86
C THR A 46 5.26 11.83 -0.41
N GLY A 47 5.10 10.91 0.56
CA GLY A 47 5.25 11.22 1.98
C GLY A 47 6.66 11.69 2.33
N LEU A 48 7.69 11.03 1.79
CA LEU A 48 9.09 11.39 2.02
C LEU A 48 9.44 12.76 1.44
N VAL A 49 9.00 13.06 0.22
CA VAL A 49 9.22 14.36 -0.43
C VAL A 49 8.54 15.47 0.37
N LEU A 50 7.26 15.31 0.71
CA LEU A 50 6.52 16.35 1.43
C LEU A 50 7.03 16.59 2.85
N ARG A 51 7.61 15.58 3.49
CA ARG A 51 8.27 15.73 4.80
C ARG A 51 9.40 16.76 4.78
N SER A 52 10.08 16.94 3.66
CA SER A 52 11.15 17.95 3.51
C SER A 52 10.61 19.38 3.36
N PHE A 53 9.33 19.56 3.03
CA PHE A 53 8.74 20.87 2.74
C PHE A 53 7.74 21.35 3.79
N LEU A 54 7.10 20.44 4.54
CA LEU A 54 6.05 20.78 5.50
C LEU A 54 6.48 20.46 6.94
N PRO A 55 6.03 21.27 7.93
CA PRO A 55 6.21 20.94 9.33
C PRO A 55 5.37 19.71 9.72
N ILE A 56 5.81 18.97 10.74
CA ILE A 56 5.06 17.82 11.27
C ILE A 56 3.80 18.34 11.97
N SER A 57 2.66 18.23 11.31
CA SER A 57 1.34 18.57 11.85
C SER A 57 0.28 17.62 11.29
N PRO A 58 -0.87 17.44 11.97
CA PRO A 58 -1.97 16.62 11.44
C PRO A 58 -2.46 17.06 10.06
N TRP A 59 -2.46 18.37 9.80
CA TRP A 59 -2.83 18.95 8.50
C TRP A 59 -1.83 18.59 7.41
N SER A 60 -0.54 18.59 7.73
CA SER A 60 0.52 18.21 6.79
C SER A 60 0.47 16.71 6.44
N VAL A 61 0.14 15.86 7.42
CA VAL A 61 -0.09 14.42 7.17
C VAL A 61 -1.29 14.22 6.25
N ALA A 62 -2.40 14.91 6.51
CA ALA A 62 -3.58 14.85 5.64
C ALA A 62 -3.26 15.33 4.22
N ALA A 63 -2.48 16.40 4.08
CA ALA A 63 -2.01 16.90 2.79
C ALA A 63 -1.14 15.85 2.06
N ALA A 64 -0.24 15.17 2.76
CA ALA A 64 0.61 14.13 2.18
C ALA A 64 -0.21 12.93 1.66
N VAL A 65 -1.17 12.47 2.45
CA VAL A 65 -2.11 11.40 2.06
C VAL A 65 -2.97 11.85 0.86
N GLY A 66 -3.49 13.07 0.88
CA GLY A 66 -4.29 13.62 -0.21
C GLY A 66 -3.50 13.79 -1.52
N PHE A 67 -2.26 14.25 -1.44
CA PHE A 67 -1.39 14.39 -2.61
C PHE A 67 -1.02 13.02 -3.20
N ALA A 68 -0.72 12.03 -2.35
CA ALA A 68 -0.48 10.66 -2.78
C ALA A 68 -1.71 10.05 -3.47
N LEU A 69 -2.91 10.27 -2.92
CA LEU A 69 -4.16 9.84 -3.55
C LEU A 69 -4.30 10.47 -4.94
N LEU A 70 -4.06 11.78 -5.08
CA LEU A 70 -4.17 12.47 -6.37
C LEU A 70 -3.20 11.90 -7.41
N ILE A 71 -1.93 11.67 -7.06
CA ILE A 71 -0.94 11.08 -7.98
C ILE A 71 -1.36 9.68 -8.39
N VAL A 72 -1.79 8.84 -7.44
CA VAL A 72 -2.19 7.45 -7.70
C VAL A 72 -3.47 7.37 -8.54
N LEU A 73 -4.40 8.32 -8.37
CA LEU A 73 -5.60 8.46 -9.20
C LEU A 73 -5.24 8.85 -10.64
N VAL A 74 -4.41 9.87 -10.82
CA VAL A 74 -3.96 10.33 -12.15
C VAL A 74 -3.17 9.25 -12.88
N ALA A 75 -2.36 8.47 -12.16
CA ALA A 75 -1.60 7.36 -12.74
C ALA A 75 -2.46 6.13 -13.09
N ASP A 76 -3.75 6.13 -12.74
CA ASP A 76 -4.62 4.94 -12.73
C ASP A 76 -3.91 3.73 -12.09
N ARG A 77 -3.37 3.90 -10.88
CA ARG A 77 -2.70 2.84 -10.11
C ARG A 77 -3.29 2.65 -8.72
N LEU A 78 -4.56 3.02 -8.53
CA LEU A 78 -5.21 2.92 -7.22
C LEU A 78 -5.19 1.50 -6.65
N HIS A 79 -4.44 1.36 -5.55
CA HIS A 79 -4.59 0.33 -4.51
C HIS A 79 -4.83 1.11 -3.20
N PRO A 80 -6.08 1.27 -2.75
CA PRO A 80 -6.42 2.16 -1.63
C PRO A 80 -5.59 1.95 -0.35
N PRO A 81 -5.25 0.70 0.05
CA PRO A 81 -4.43 0.45 1.24
C PRO A 81 -3.02 1.05 1.19
N ALA A 82 -2.48 1.28 -0.01
CA ALA A 82 -1.14 1.81 -0.19
C ALA A 82 -1.03 3.30 0.16
N ILE A 83 -2.14 4.05 0.10
CA ILE A 83 -2.15 5.51 0.34
C ILE A 83 -1.73 5.82 1.79
N ALA A 84 -2.05 4.92 2.73
CA ALA A 84 -1.62 5.03 4.12
C ALA A 84 -0.11 5.25 4.25
N ASN A 85 0.71 4.64 3.37
CA ASN A 85 2.16 4.77 3.38
C ASN A 85 2.65 6.22 3.26
N ALA A 86 1.92 7.11 2.59
CA ALA A 86 2.28 8.52 2.51
C ALA A 86 2.27 9.19 3.89
N GLY A 87 1.24 8.89 4.70
CA GLY A 87 1.17 9.36 6.08
C GLY A 87 2.30 8.80 6.94
N ILE A 88 2.60 7.50 6.79
CA ILE A 88 3.69 6.83 7.52
C ILE A 88 5.04 7.47 7.22
N MET A 89 5.39 7.62 5.94
CA MET A 89 6.67 8.19 5.53
C MET A 89 6.82 9.66 5.96
N PHE A 90 5.70 10.37 6.05
CA PHE A 90 5.68 11.74 6.54
C PHE A 90 5.91 11.83 8.05
N SER A 91 5.26 10.99 8.86
CA SER A 91 5.25 11.11 10.32
C SER A 91 6.28 10.25 11.08
N ALA A 92 6.83 9.21 10.46
CA ALA A 92 7.68 8.24 11.16
C ALA A 92 9.06 8.80 11.55
N ASN A 93 9.54 8.45 12.75
CA ASN A 93 10.83 8.89 13.28
C ASN A 93 11.96 7.88 12.99
N GLY A 94 12.11 7.48 11.73
CA GLY A 94 13.18 6.61 11.25
C GLY A 94 14.09 7.29 10.22
N SER A 95 15.25 6.70 9.96
CA SER A 95 16.11 7.14 8.86
C SER A 95 15.43 6.87 7.51
N THR A 96 15.74 7.69 6.50
CA THR A 96 15.19 7.52 5.15
C THR A 96 15.41 6.10 4.60
N LEU A 97 16.57 5.51 4.88
CA LEU A 97 16.91 4.17 4.39
C LEU A 97 16.05 3.09 5.05
N GLU A 98 15.82 3.17 6.37
CA GLU A 98 14.95 2.22 7.09
C GLU A 98 13.53 2.30 6.56
N LEU A 99 13.01 3.51 6.39
CA LEU A 99 11.65 3.75 5.90
C LEU A 99 11.45 3.23 4.47
N ILE A 100 12.41 3.46 3.58
CA ILE A 100 12.40 2.93 2.21
C ILE A 100 12.50 1.40 2.21
N GLY A 101 13.44 0.83 2.97
CA GLY A 101 13.63 -0.61 3.06
C GLY A 101 12.35 -1.31 3.55
N LEU A 102 11.66 -0.68 4.49
CA LEU A 102 10.43 -1.18 5.07
C LEU A 102 9.26 -1.20 4.06
N VAL A 103 9.05 -0.11 3.33
CA VAL A 103 8.06 -0.07 2.25
C VAL A 103 8.41 -1.06 1.14
N ALA A 104 9.69 -1.20 0.80
CA ALA A 104 10.14 -2.13 -0.22
C ALA A 104 9.82 -3.59 0.15
N VAL A 105 10.02 -3.98 1.42
CA VAL A 105 9.65 -5.31 1.92
C VAL A 105 8.14 -5.51 1.86
N THR A 106 7.34 -4.57 2.37
CA THR A 106 5.88 -4.64 2.32
C THR A 106 5.36 -4.77 0.89
N ALA A 107 5.85 -3.92 -0.02
CA ALA A 107 5.44 -3.94 -1.41
C ALA A 107 5.86 -5.26 -2.11
N SER A 108 7.03 -5.80 -1.80
CA SER A 108 7.50 -7.08 -2.35
C SER A 108 6.62 -8.25 -1.89
N ILE A 109 6.33 -8.33 -0.59
CA ILE A 109 5.48 -9.39 -0.03
C ILE A 109 4.07 -9.33 -0.63
N LEU A 110 3.46 -8.14 -0.67
CA LEU A 110 2.09 -7.97 -1.19
C LEU A 110 2.01 -8.18 -2.70
N THR A 111 3.02 -7.77 -3.46
CA THR A 111 3.09 -8.03 -4.91
C THR A 111 3.20 -9.52 -5.18
N GLY A 112 4.00 -10.25 -4.38
CA GLY A 112 4.08 -11.70 -4.44
C GLY A 112 2.74 -12.38 -4.09
N ALA A 113 2.07 -11.93 -3.03
CA ALA A 113 0.74 -12.43 -2.66
C ALA A 113 -0.32 -12.13 -3.73
N ALA A 114 -0.29 -10.94 -4.33
CA ALA A 114 -1.15 -10.56 -5.45
C ALA A 114 -0.90 -11.44 -6.68
N PHE A 115 0.37 -11.73 -6.98
CA PHE A 115 0.73 -12.61 -8.09
C PHE A 115 0.25 -14.03 -7.83
N LEU A 116 0.54 -14.58 -6.64
CA LEU A 116 0.15 -15.93 -6.25
C LEU A 116 -1.36 -16.11 -6.19
N SER A 117 -2.08 -15.20 -5.53
CA SER A 117 -3.56 -15.24 -5.47
C SER A 117 -4.17 -15.19 -6.86
N ARG A 118 -3.64 -14.36 -7.76
CA ARG A 118 -4.09 -14.32 -9.15
C ARG A 118 -3.81 -15.63 -9.89
N HIS A 119 -2.65 -16.26 -9.64
CA HIS A 119 -2.28 -17.53 -10.26
C HIS A 119 -3.03 -18.73 -9.69
N CYS A 120 -3.35 -18.75 -8.40
CA CYS A 120 -4.06 -19.87 -7.77
C CYS A 120 -5.57 -19.71 -7.92
N LEU A 121 -6.13 -18.55 -7.56
CA LEU A 121 -7.57 -18.36 -7.45
C LEU A 121 -8.26 -18.11 -8.79
N LEU A 122 -7.60 -17.46 -9.76
CA LEU A 122 -8.18 -17.26 -11.09
C LEU A 122 -7.91 -18.43 -12.05
N ARG A 123 -7.09 -19.41 -11.64
CA ARG A 123 -6.87 -20.65 -12.41
C ARG A 123 -7.75 -21.81 -11.95
N VAL A 124 -8.44 -21.70 -10.81
CA VAL A 124 -9.44 -22.69 -10.41
C VAL A 124 -10.63 -22.54 -11.35
N PRO A 125 -10.94 -23.53 -12.21
CA PRO A 125 -12.13 -23.49 -13.03
C PRO A 125 -13.33 -23.50 -12.08
N THR A 126 -14.18 -22.48 -12.13
CA THR A 126 -15.51 -22.56 -11.53
C THR A 126 -16.24 -23.67 -12.29
N GLY A 127 -16.33 -24.86 -11.68
CA GLY A 127 -17.13 -25.95 -12.19
C GLY A 127 -18.53 -25.42 -12.49
N LYS A 128 -19.01 -25.67 -13.70
CA LYS A 128 -20.33 -25.24 -14.16
C LYS A 128 -21.38 -25.62 -13.12
N GLU A 129 -22.05 -24.65 -12.52
CA GLU A 129 -23.37 -24.92 -11.95
C GLU A 129 -24.30 -25.24 -13.13
N PRO A 130 -24.99 -26.40 -13.11
CA PRO A 130 -26.01 -26.66 -14.12
C PRO A 130 -27.15 -25.66 -13.91
N LEU A 131 -27.44 -24.88 -14.96
CA LEU A 131 -28.68 -24.10 -15.05
C LEU A 131 -29.84 -25.09 -14.98
N SER A 132 -30.55 -25.10 -13.85
CA SER A 132 -31.84 -25.77 -13.66
C SER A 132 -32.96 -25.06 -14.42
#